data_AF-A0A9E2MDY1-F1
#
_entry.id   AF-A0A9E2MDY1-F1
#
_cell.length_a   1.000
_cell.length_b   1.000
_cell.length_c   1.000
_cell.angle_alpha   90.00
_cell.angle_beta   90.00
_cell.angle_gamma   90.00
#
_symmetry.space_group_name_H-M   'P 1'
#
loop_
_entity.id
_entity.type
_entity.pdbx_description
1 polymer ?
#
loop_
_entity_poly.entity_id
_entity_poly.type
_entity_poly.pdbx_seq_one_letter_code
_entity_poly.pdbx_strand_id
1 'polypeptide(L)'
;QMVKRVIKDERIKTIIKNIASDFRFTQEMSDKAMLFYNAESSGVIKGREIEDMIEYVETGLIELGNNIAWKQQFLNENDGIDEMKLLDNMKTIEEEYIDLLSFLKK
;
A
#
# COMPACT_ATOMS: atom_id res chain seq x y z
N GLN A 1 7.63 -22.10 -15.27
CA GLN A 1 7.89 -22.26 -13.82
C GLN A 1 6.98 -21.25 -13.12
N MET A 2 6.07 -21.67 -12.22
CA MET A 2 5.20 -20.70 -11.55
C MET A 2 6.07 -19.80 -10.65
N VAL A 3 6.13 -18.52 -11.00
CA VAL A 3 6.84 -17.50 -10.24
C VAL A 3 6.16 -17.36 -8.88
N LYS A 4 6.93 -17.35 -7.79
CA LYS A 4 6.42 -17.07 -6.44
C LYS A 4 7.39 -16.16 -5.71
N ARG A 5 6.89 -15.38 -4.77
CA ARG A 5 7.68 -14.51 -3.88
C ARG A 5 7.49 -14.99 -2.45
N VAL A 6 8.59 -15.23 -1.75
CA VAL A 6 8.58 -15.59 -0.33
C VAL A 6 8.91 -14.34 0.46
N ILE A 7 8.03 -13.95 1.38
CA ILE A 7 8.16 -12.73 2.17
C ILE A 7 9.04 -13.02 3.38
N LYS A 8 10.33 -12.72 3.26
CA LYS A 8 11.30 -12.88 4.36
C LYS A 8 11.60 -11.58 5.09
N ASP A 9 11.42 -10.46 4.40
CA ASP A 9 11.73 -9.12 4.89
C ASP A 9 10.62 -8.64 5.86
N GLU A 10 11.00 -8.28 7.09
CA GLU A 10 10.06 -7.79 8.12
C GLU A 10 9.39 -6.47 7.74
N ARG A 11 10.04 -5.62 6.94
CA ARG A 11 9.44 -4.39 6.39
C ARG A 11 8.26 -4.77 5.49
N ILE A 12 8.46 -5.70 4.56
CA ILE A 12 7.42 -6.13 3.63
C ILE A 12 6.29 -6.87 4.35
N LYS A 13 6.61 -7.71 5.35
CA LYS A 13 5.58 -8.33 6.20
C LYS A 13 4.70 -7.28 6.90
N THR A 14 5.33 -6.25 7.45
CA THR A 14 4.63 -5.16 8.14
C THR A 14 3.72 -4.41 7.18
N ILE A 15 4.22 -4.05 5.98
CA ILE A 15 3.42 -3.36 4.97
C ILE A 15 2.20 -4.19 4.56
N ILE A 16 2.39 -5.48 4.24
CA ILE A 16 1.29 -6.36 3.86
C ILE A 16 0.26 -6.49 4.99
N LYS A 17 0.72 -6.59 6.23
CA LYS A 17 -0.15 -6.63 7.42
C LYS A 17 -0.92 -5.33 7.61
N ASN A 18 -0.30 -4.17 7.38
CA ASN A 18 -0.96 -2.87 7.47
C ASN A 18 -2.09 -2.77 6.42
N ILE A 19 -1.78 -3.07 5.16
CA ILE A 19 -2.78 -3.06 4.08
C ILE A 19 -3.92 -4.05 4.36
N ALA A 20 -3.60 -5.28 4.77
CA ALA A 20 -4.61 -6.26 5.17
C ALA A 20 -5.46 -5.76 6.35
N SER A 21 -4.87 -5.00 7.27
CA SER A 21 -5.59 -4.42 8.40
C SER A 21 -6.54 -3.30 7.98
N ASP A 22 -6.15 -2.49 7.00
CA ASP A 22 -6.96 -1.37 6.51
C ASP A 22 -8.26 -1.85 5.85
N PHE A 23 -8.21 -2.98 5.13
CA PHE A 23 -9.41 -3.63 4.59
C PHE A 23 -10.40 -4.09 5.66
N ARG A 24 -10.01 -4.23 6.93
CA ARG A 24 -10.98 -4.53 8.02
C ARG A 24 -11.86 -3.34 8.35
N PHE A 25 -11.41 -2.13 8.01
CA PHE A 25 -12.13 -0.89 8.28
C PHE A 25 -12.90 -0.40 7.06
N THR A 26 -12.63 -0.95 5.87
CA THR A 26 -13.48 -0.76 4.69
C THR A 26 -14.60 -1.82 4.72
N GLN A 27 -15.84 -1.48 4.36
CA GLN A 27 -16.91 -2.48 4.20
C GLN A 27 -16.70 -3.39 2.97
N GLU A 28 -15.53 -3.32 2.35
CA GLU A 28 -15.19 -4.01 1.12
C GLU A 28 -14.33 -5.25 1.42
N MET A 29 -14.99 -6.39 1.67
CA MET A 29 -14.35 -7.68 1.42
C MET A 29 -14.29 -7.93 -0.10
N SER A 30 -13.43 -7.18 -0.78
CA SER A 30 -13.18 -7.34 -2.21
C SER A 30 -12.13 -8.43 -2.46
N ASP A 31 -12.07 -8.93 -3.70
CA ASP A 31 -11.02 -9.86 -4.14
C ASP A 31 -9.61 -9.32 -3.83
N LYS A 32 -9.45 -8.00 -3.84
CA LYS A 32 -8.21 -7.30 -3.48
C LYS A 32 -7.84 -7.49 -2.01
N ALA A 33 -8.80 -7.42 -1.09
CA ALA A 33 -8.55 -7.66 0.33
C ALA A 33 -8.00 -9.08 0.59
N MET A 34 -8.54 -10.07 -0.12
CA MET A 34 -8.11 -11.46 0.00
C MET A 34 -6.66 -11.69 -0.47
N LEU A 35 -6.15 -10.90 -1.43
CA LEU A 35 -4.74 -10.96 -1.85
C LEU A 35 -3.82 -10.71 -0.65
N PHE A 36 -4.07 -9.64 0.10
CA PHE A 36 -3.23 -9.23 1.22
C PHE A 36 -3.40 -10.14 2.44
N TYR A 37 -4.61 -10.62 2.75
CA TYR A 37 -4.80 -11.60 3.82
C TYR A 37 -4.09 -12.93 3.53
N ASN A 38 -4.13 -13.40 2.28
CA ASN A 38 -3.45 -14.63 1.90
C ASN A 38 -1.93 -14.46 1.94
N ALA A 39 -1.41 -13.31 1.49
CA ALA A 39 0.01 -13.00 1.56
C ALA A 39 0.50 -12.88 3.02
N GLU A 40 -0.28 -12.24 3.89
CA GLU A 40 0.01 -12.08 5.33
C GLU A 40 0.05 -13.45 6.04
N SER A 41 -0.98 -14.26 5.85
CA SER A 41 -1.12 -15.55 6.53
C SER A 41 -0.14 -16.61 6.03
N SER A 42 0.16 -16.64 4.73
CA SER A 42 1.02 -17.69 4.13
C SER A 42 2.49 -17.29 4.04
N GLY A 43 2.80 -15.99 4.09
CA GLY A 43 4.14 -15.47 3.84
C GLY A 43 4.63 -15.69 2.40
N VAL A 44 3.72 -16.02 1.46
CA VAL A 44 4.03 -16.31 0.06
C VAL A 44 3.02 -15.63 -0.86
N ILE A 45 3.50 -15.07 -1.97
CA ILE A 45 2.67 -14.52 -3.04
C ILE A 45 2.88 -15.36 -4.29
N LYS A 46 1.80 -15.90 -4.86
CA LYS A 46 1.83 -16.73 -6.08
C LYS A 46 1.83 -15.86 -7.33
N GLY A 47 2.33 -16.40 -8.44
CA GLY A 47 2.53 -15.66 -9.68
C GLY A 47 1.35 -14.82 -10.15
N ARG A 48 0.12 -15.39 -10.14
CA ARG A 48 -1.09 -14.65 -10.51
C ARG A 48 -1.43 -13.52 -9.54
N GLU A 49 -1.23 -13.75 -8.24
CA GLU A 49 -1.47 -12.76 -7.19
C GLU A 49 -0.47 -11.59 -7.27
N ILE A 50 0.75 -11.82 -7.79
CA ILE A 50 1.76 -10.77 -7.95
C ILE A 50 1.26 -9.69 -8.92
N GLU A 51 0.68 -10.07 -10.06
CA GLU A 51 0.19 -9.11 -11.06
C GLU A 51 -0.96 -8.27 -10.49
N ASP A 52 -1.93 -8.91 -9.85
CA ASP A 52 -3.07 -8.23 -9.22
C ASP A 52 -2.62 -7.29 -8.09
N MET A 53 -1.61 -7.69 -7.30
CA MET A 53 -1.03 -6.84 -6.25
C MET A 53 -0.22 -5.66 -6.82
N ILE A 54 0.50 -5.86 -7.93
CA ILE A 54 1.19 -4.76 -8.63
C ILE A 54 0.18 -3.73 -9.10
N GLU A 55 -0.90 -4.15 -9.77
CA GLU A 55 -1.95 -3.24 -10.25
C GLU A 55 -2.58 -2.44 -9.10
N TYR A 56 -2.87 -3.11 -7.98
CA TYR A 56 -3.39 -2.45 -6.78
C TYR A 56 -2.44 -1.36 -6.27
N VAL A 57 -1.16 -1.71 -6.10
CA VAL A 57 -0.16 -0.79 -5.53
C VAL A 57 0.11 0.38 -6.48
N GLU A 58 0.19 0.14 -7.79
CA GLU A 58 0.40 1.19 -8.80
C GLU A 58 -0.78 2.16 -8.85
N THR A 59 -2.01 1.65 -8.85
CA THR A 59 -3.22 2.48 -8.81
C THR A 59 -3.25 3.33 -7.53
N GLY A 60 -3.00 2.70 -6.39
CA GLY A 60 -2.96 3.36 -5.10
C GLY A 60 -1.89 4.45 -5.01
N LEU A 61 -0.70 4.23 -5.59
CA LEU A 61 0.36 5.24 -5.66
C LEU A 61 -0.05 6.46 -6.47
N ILE A 62 -0.72 6.28 -7.62
CA ILE A 62 -1.18 7.39 -8.45
C ILE A 62 -2.21 8.23 -7.68
N GLU A 63 -3.20 7.57 -7.07
CA GLU A 63 -4.25 8.25 -6.30
C GLU A 63 -3.68 8.97 -5.08
N LEU A 64 -2.81 8.30 -4.32
CA LEU A 64 -2.17 8.84 -3.13
C LEU A 64 -1.26 10.04 -3.47
N GLY A 65 -0.44 9.93 -4.52
CA GLY A 65 0.42 11.02 -4.97
C GLY A 65 -0.36 12.27 -5.36
N ASN A 66 -1.48 12.10 -6.07
CA ASN A 66 -2.39 13.21 -6.39
C ASN A 66 -2.97 13.86 -5.13
N ASN A 67 -3.39 13.05 -4.15
CA ASN A 67 -3.93 13.55 -2.89
C ASN A 67 -2.87 14.27 -2.04
N ILE A 68 -1.64 13.75 -1.99
CA ILE A 68 -0.51 14.39 -1.31
C ILE A 68 -0.23 15.75 -1.94
N ALA A 69 -0.14 15.83 -3.28
CA ALA A 69 0.13 17.07 -3.99
C ALA A 69 -0.95 18.12 -3.72
N TRP A 70 -2.23 17.73 -3.79
CA TRP A 70 -3.35 18.60 -3.46
C TRP A 70 -3.30 19.07 -2.00
N LYS A 71 -3.04 18.17 -1.04
CA LYS A 71 -3.00 18.51 0.38
C LYS A 71 -1.83 19.45 0.72
N GLN A 72 -0.66 19.20 0.13
CA GLN A 72 0.51 20.05 0.26
C GLN A 72 0.22 21.47 -0.24
N GLN A 73 -0.45 21.60 -1.40
CA GLN A 73 -0.87 22.91 -1.91
C GLN A 73 -1.87 23.59 -0.97
N PHE A 74 -2.90 22.86 -0.52
CA PHE A 74 -3.91 23.40 0.39
C PHE A 74 -3.30 23.95 1.69
N LEU A 75 -2.36 23.22 2.30
CA LEU A 75 -1.70 23.66 3.53
C LEU A 75 -0.82 24.89 3.31
N ASN A 76 -0.14 24.97 2.16
CA ASN A 76 0.67 26.14 1.80
C ASN A 76 -0.19 27.40 1.57
N GLU A 77 -1.45 27.24 1.15
CA GLU A 77 -2.38 28.34 0.89
C GLU A 77 -3.17 28.77 2.15
N ASN A 78 -3.15 27.97 3.22
CA ASN A 78 -3.97 28.17 4.42
C ASN A 78 -3.14 28.09 5.70
N ASP A 79 -2.32 29.12 5.94
CA ASP A 79 -1.52 29.28 7.15
C ASP A 79 -2.40 29.19 8.42
N GLY A 80 -2.09 28.23 9.29
CA GLY A 80 -2.80 28.00 10.56
C GLY A 80 -3.61 26.71 10.64
N ILE A 81 -3.72 25.93 9.57
CA ILE A 81 -4.30 24.58 9.60
C ILE A 81 -3.23 23.57 10.04
N ASP A 82 -3.42 22.94 11.20
CA ASP A 82 -2.54 21.87 11.71
C ASP A 82 -3.01 20.49 11.23
N GLU A 83 -2.71 20.18 9.97
CA GLU A 83 -2.88 18.84 9.40
C GLU A 83 -1.57 18.24 8.88
N MET A 84 -0.43 18.73 9.37
CA MET A 84 0.89 18.22 9.00
C MET A 84 1.02 16.72 9.27
N LYS A 85 0.46 16.25 10.39
CA LYS A 85 0.45 14.83 10.75
C LYS A 85 -0.29 13.95 9.73
N LEU A 86 -1.37 14.46 9.13
CA LEU A 86 -2.09 13.70 8.10
C LEU A 86 -1.24 13.58 6.84
N LEU A 87 -0.61 14.69 6.41
CA LEU A 87 0.28 14.70 5.26
C LEU A 87 1.48 13.75 5.46
N ASP A 88 2.07 13.72 6.66
CA ASP A 88 3.18 12.83 6.98
C ASP A 88 2.75 11.36 6.97
N ASN A 89 1.55 11.05 7.47
CA ASN A 89 0.99 9.70 7.37
C ASN A 89 0.78 9.29 5.90
N MET A 90 0.29 10.19 5.04
CA MET A 90 0.11 9.91 3.61
C MET A 90 1.44 9.62 2.93
N LYS A 91 2.49 10.40 3.21
CA LYS A 91 3.84 10.14 2.70
C LYS A 91 4.42 8.83 3.20
N THR A 92 4.16 8.47 4.45
CA THR A 92 4.56 7.16 4.99
C THR A 92 3.91 6.01 4.22
N ILE A 93 2.61 6.11 3.91
CA ILE A 93 1.90 5.10 3.11
C ILE A 93 2.47 5.03 1.68
N GLU A 94 2.83 6.17 1.09
CA GLU A 94 3.46 6.24 -0.23
C GLU A 94 4.79 5.47 -0.25
N GLU A 95 5.65 5.67 0.75
CA GLU A 95 6.90 4.94 0.91
C GLU A 95 6.66 3.42 1.08
N GLU A 96 5.67 3.03 1.87
CA GLU A 96 5.27 1.63 2.03
C GLU A 96 4.84 0.98 0.70
N TYR A 97 4.11 1.73 -0.13
CA TYR A 97 3.67 1.24 -1.44
C TYR A 97 4.84 1.12 -2.42
N ILE A 98 5.79 2.07 -2.40
CA ILE A 98 7.02 2.01 -3.22
C ILE A 98 7.88 0.79 -2.83
N ASP A 99 8.05 0.55 -1.52
CA ASP A 99 8.80 -0.59 -0.99
C ASP A 99 8.16 -1.92 -1.44
N LEU A 100 6.83 -2.03 -1.32
CA LEU A 100 6.09 -3.21 -1.73
C LEU A 100 6.15 -3.43 -3.25
N LEU A 101 5.95 -2.39 -4.05
CA LEU A 101 6.05 -2.46 -5.51
C LEU A 101 7.44 -2.95 -5.95
N SER A 102 8.48 -2.42 -5.32
CA SER A 102 9.87 -2.82 -5.54
C SER A 102 10.11 -4.29 -5.19
N PHE A 103 9.46 -4.80 -4.14
CA PHE A 103 9.51 -6.22 -3.80
C PHE A 103 8.79 -7.11 -4.82
N LEU A 104 7.61 -6.69 -5.29
CA LEU A 104 6.79 -7.46 -6.24
C LEU A 104 7.43 -7.58 -7.62
N LYS A 105 8.15 -6.54 -8.07
CA LYS A 105 8.80 -6.47 -9.39
C LYS A 105 10.18 -7.13 -9.50
N LYS A 106 10.83 -7.45 -8.37
CA LYS A 106 12.04 -8.32 -8.35
C LYS A 106 11.67 -9.70 -8.84
#